data_AF-A0A7Z9ZXI1-F1
#
_entry.id   AF-A0A7Z9ZXI1-F1
#
_cell.length_a   1.000
_cell.length_b   1.000
_cell.length_c   1.000
_cell.angle_alpha   90.00
_cell.angle_beta   90.00
_cell.angle_gamma   90.00
#
_symmetry.space_group_name_H-M   'P 1'
#
loop_
_entity.id
_entity.type
_entity.pdbx_description
1 polymer ?
#
loop_
_entity_poly.entity_id
_entity_poly.type
_entity_poly.pdbx_seq_one_letter_code
_entity_poly.pdbx_strand_id
1 'polypeptide(L)'
;ALHRLSPGSQVGLRGPFGRGWTDFEIEGKGLVVVGGGIGLPPLRSLVNYALANRGRFGEIFLLYGARAPEDMVYKTELNKWASDGRVRVVLTVDKEHPGWAGRVGLVPNVLKEEGHLPPDPVAAVCGPPVMIRYTAQALLEMGLPPERILVSLELKMQCGIGKCERCLIGPKHVCTDGPIFSWEEVLRLSPEI
;
A
#
# COMPACT_ATOMS: atom_id res chain seq x y z
N ALA A 1 10.31 -14.85 -18.02
CA ALA A 1 9.35 -15.76 -18.70
C ALA A 1 8.06 -15.02 -19.03
N LEU A 2 7.30 -14.53 -18.06
CA LEU A 2 6.03 -13.81 -18.30
C LEU A 2 6.18 -12.52 -19.15
N HIS A 3 7.20 -11.70 -18.91
CA HIS A 3 7.46 -10.47 -19.67
C HIS A 3 7.82 -10.68 -21.16
N ARG A 4 7.92 -11.93 -21.62
CA ARG A 4 8.21 -12.29 -23.02
C ARG A 4 6.98 -12.83 -23.77
N LEU A 5 5.83 -12.93 -23.11
CA LEU A 5 4.60 -13.41 -23.72
C LEU A 5 4.02 -12.34 -24.66
N SER A 6 3.35 -12.79 -25.72
CA SER A 6 2.68 -11.94 -26.71
C SER A 6 1.15 -12.02 -26.56
N PRO A 7 0.37 -11.03 -27.05
CA PRO A 7 -1.08 -11.14 -27.11
C PRO A 7 -1.54 -12.47 -27.73
N GLY A 8 -2.52 -13.12 -27.11
CA GLY A 8 -2.97 -14.48 -27.49
C GLY A 8 -2.25 -15.63 -26.76
N SER A 9 -1.17 -15.36 -26.02
CA SER A 9 -0.54 -16.39 -25.17
C SER A 9 -1.49 -16.84 -24.07
N GLN A 10 -1.52 -18.14 -23.78
CA GLN A 10 -2.28 -18.70 -22.65
C GLN A 10 -1.51 -18.56 -21.34
N VAL A 11 -2.19 -18.10 -20.29
CA VAL A 11 -1.65 -18.00 -18.93
C VAL A 11 -2.63 -18.64 -17.96
N GLY A 12 -2.15 -19.61 -17.18
CA GLY A 12 -2.93 -20.19 -16.09
C GLY A 12 -3.01 -19.21 -14.92
N LEU A 13 -4.23 -18.94 -14.44
CA LEU A 13 -4.48 -18.08 -13.29
C LEU A 13 -5.16 -18.89 -12.19
N ARG A 14 -4.83 -18.58 -10.93
CA ARG A 14 -5.47 -19.16 -9.75
C ARG A 14 -5.67 -18.06 -8.71
N GLY A 15 -6.86 -18.02 -8.13
CA GLY A 15 -7.30 -16.98 -7.21
C GLY A 15 -8.76 -16.59 -7.45
N PRO A 16 -9.26 -15.51 -6.82
CA PRO A 16 -8.54 -14.64 -5.89
C PRO A 16 -8.13 -15.38 -4.60
N PHE A 17 -7.09 -14.87 -3.93
CA PHE A 17 -6.57 -15.42 -2.68
C PHE A 17 -6.53 -14.35 -1.59
N GLY A 18 -6.58 -14.82 -0.35
CA GLY A 18 -6.36 -13.99 0.82
C GLY A 18 -7.49 -13.02 1.15
N ARG A 19 -7.24 -12.26 2.20
CA ARG A 19 -7.98 -11.12 2.73
C ARG A 19 -7.52 -9.84 2.03
N GLY A 20 -8.44 -9.08 1.47
CA GLY A 20 -8.22 -7.79 0.83
C GLY A 20 -8.44 -6.61 1.76
N TRP A 21 -8.34 -5.40 1.20
CA TRP A 21 -8.50 -4.14 1.96
C TRP A 21 -9.93 -3.94 2.46
N THR A 22 -10.93 -4.40 1.71
CA THR A 22 -12.36 -4.23 2.02
C THR A 22 -12.87 -5.20 3.08
N ASP A 23 -12.03 -6.13 3.55
CA ASP A 23 -12.35 -7.01 4.68
C ASP A 23 -12.10 -6.31 6.04
N PHE A 24 -11.72 -5.03 6.00
CA PHE A 24 -11.52 -4.16 7.16
C PHE A 24 -12.48 -2.96 7.12
N GLU A 25 -12.69 -2.34 8.29
CA GLU A 25 -13.51 -1.15 8.45
C GLU A 25 -12.83 0.10 7.86
N ILE A 26 -12.95 0.27 6.54
CA ILE A 26 -12.35 1.38 5.79
C ILE A 26 -13.36 2.41 5.28
N GLU A 27 -14.64 2.07 5.25
CA GLU A 27 -15.71 2.96 4.79
C GLU A 27 -16.16 3.92 5.90
N GLY A 28 -16.61 5.10 5.51
CA GLY A 28 -16.86 6.23 6.41
C GLY A 28 -15.59 6.91 6.93
N LYS A 29 -14.40 6.37 6.63
CA LYS A 29 -13.10 6.87 7.08
C LYS A 29 -12.41 7.74 6.04
N GLY A 30 -11.51 8.62 6.49
CA GLY A 30 -10.49 9.18 5.61
C GLY A 30 -9.44 8.12 5.27
N LEU A 31 -8.95 8.10 4.03
CA LEU A 31 -8.05 7.05 3.56
C LEU A 31 -6.64 7.60 3.35
N VAL A 32 -5.66 7.06 4.06
CA VAL A 32 -4.24 7.36 3.91
C VAL A 32 -3.56 6.21 3.18
N VAL A 33 -3.24 6.40 1.91
CA VAL A 33 -2.66 5.39 1.03
C VAL A 33 -1.17 5.66 0.90
N VAL A 34 -0.32 4.73 1.34
CA VAL A 34 1.13 4.90 1.31
C VAL A 34 1.79 3.75 0.53
N GLY A 35 2.36 4.08 -0.63
CA GLY A 35 2.93 3.10 -1.55
C GLY A 35 4.43 3.31 -1.82
N GLY A 36 5.16 2.23 -2.08
CA GLY A 36 6.54 2.29 -2.59
C GLY A 36 6.79 1.33 -3.75
N GLY A 37 7.32 1.83 -4.86
CA GLY A 37 7.67 1.04 -6.05
C GLY A 37 6.48 0.23 -6.58
N ILE A 38 6.64 -1.10 -6.63
CA ILE A 38 5.58 -2.05 -7.04
C ILE A 38 4.53 -2.32 -5.95
N GLY A 39 4.55 -1.57 -4.84
CA GLY A 39 3.47 -1.54 -3.85
C GLY A 39 2.26 -0.70 -4.28
N LEU A 40 2.38 0.16 -5.29
CA LEU A 40 1.24 0.93 -5.81
C LEU A 40 0.16 0.07 -6.51
N PRO A 41 0.47 -0.92 -7.36
CA PRO A 41 -0.55 -1.79 -7.98
C PRO A 41 -1.65 -2.34 -7.05
N PRO A 42 -1.36 -2.94 -5.86
CA PRO A 42 -2.41 -3.38 -4.94
C PRO A 42 -3.13 -2.23 -4.23
N LEU A 43 -2.50 -1.06 -4.09
CA LEU A 43 -3.15 0.14 -3.52
C LEU A 43 -4.01 0.87 -4.57
N ARG A 44 -3.66 0.78 -5.85
CA ARG A 44 -4.40 1.35 -6.97
C ARG A 44 -5.82 0.81 -7.05
N SER A 45 -6.02 -0.48 -6.79
CA SER A 45 -7.37 -1.07 -6.74
C SER A 45 -8.20 -0.46 -5.60
N LEU A 46 -7.59 -0.23 -4.43
CA LEU A 46 -8.23 0.44 -3.30
C LEU A 46 -8.59 1.91 -3.59
N VAL A 47 -7.66 2.68 -4.17
CA VAL A 47 -7.94 4.08 -4.57
C VAL A 47 -9.09 4.13 -5.58
N ASN A 48 -9.06 3.26 -6.60
CA ASN A 48 -10.13 3.20 -7.60
C ASN A 48 -11.47 2.73 -7.00
N TYR A 49 -11.45 1.78 -6.06
CA TYR A 49 -12.66 1.39 -5.32
C TYR A 49 -13.25 2.56 -4.53
N ALA A 50 -12.41 3.30 -3.80
CA ALA A 50 -12.84 4.45 -3.02
C ALA A 50 -13.37 5.59 -3.91
N LEU A 51 -12.74 5.85 -5.06
CA LEU A 51 -13.21 6.84 -6.04
C LEU A 51 -14.53 6.44 -6.71
N ALA A 52 -14.71 5.15 -7.03
CA ALA A 52 -15.97 4.63 -7.56
C ALA A 52 -17.12 4.71 -6.53
N ASN A 53 -16.77 4.65 -5.24
CA ASN A 53 -17.68 4.71 -4.11
C ASN A 53 -17.55 6.01 -3.31
N ARG A 54 -17.25 7.15 -3.98
CA ARG A 54 -16.77 8.38 -3.31
C ARG A 54 -17.63 8.83 -2.13
N GLY A 55 -18.95 8.65 -2.17
CA GLY A 55 -19.86 9.02 -1.08
C GLY A 55 -19.71 8.20 0.21
N ARG A 56 -18.99 7.08 0.18
CA ARG A 56 -18.72 6.18 1.31
C ARG A 56 -17.36 6.43 1.95
N PHE A 57 -16.59 7.41 1.49
CA PHE A 57 -15.24 7.68 1.97
C PHE A 57 -15.05 9.15 2.37
N GLY A 58 -14.18 9.38 3.33
CA GLY A 58 -13.68 10.72 3.66
C GLY A 58 -12.70 11.23 2.60
N GLU A 59 -11.78 12.10 3.01
CA GLU A 59 -10.68 12.51 2.15
C GLU A 59 -9.76 11.33 1.81
N ILE A 60 -9.21 11.31 0.59
CA ILE A 60 -8.20 10.34 0.17
C ILE A 60 -6.86 11.07 0.01
N PHE A 61 -5.87 10.67 0.82
CA PHE A 61 -4.49 11.12 0.73
C PHE A 61 -3.62 9.96 0.23
N LEU A 62 -2.88 10.18 -0.87
CA LEU A 62 -1.94 9.24 -1.44
C LEU A 62 -0.52 9.79 -1.36
N LEU A 63 0.38 9.07 -0.67
CA LEU A 63 1.82 9.26 -0.74
C LEU A 63 2.45 8.09 -1.48
N TYR A 64 3.12 8.36 -2.60
CA TYR A 64 3.78 7.31 -3.40
C TYR A 64 5.25 7.62 -3.66
N GLY A 65 6.11 6.67 -3.31
CA GLY A 65 7.55 6.76 -3.52
C GLY A 65 8.09 5.78 -4.56
N ALA A 66 9.14 6.17 -5.28
CA ALA A 66 9.96 5.30 -6.11
C ALA A 66 11.43 5.71 -6.01
N ARG A 67 12.37 4.90 -6.52
CA ARG A 67 13.80 5.28 -6.46
C ARG A 67 14.12 6.49 -7.34
N ALA A 68 13.50 6.53 -8.52
CA ALA A 68 13.62 7.60 -9.51
C ALA A 68 12.27 7.76 -10.24
N PRO A 69 12.05 8.88 -10.96
CA PRO A 69 10.79 9.11 -11.66
C PRO A 69 10.46 8.01 -12.68
N GLU A 70 11.46 7.40 -13.32
CA GLU A 70 11.31 6.34 -14.32
C GLU A 70 10.71 5.05 -13.73
N ASP A 71 11.00 4.79 -12.45
CA ASP A 71 10.52 3.62 -11.71
C ASP A 71 9.05 3.76 -11.25
N MET A 72 8.44 4.95 -11.38
CA MET A 72 7.04 5.18 -11.00
C MET A 72 6.08 4.51 -11.98
N VAL A 73 5.21 3.64 -11.47
CA VAL A 73 4.15 3.01 -12.25
C VAL A 73 2.89 3.89 -12.29
N TYR A 74 2.07 3.72 -13.33
CA TYR A 74 0.78 4.41 -13.51
C TYR A 74 0.84 5.95 -13.51
N LYS A 75 1.92 6.56 -14.03
CA LYS A 75 2.10 8.03 -14.10
C LYS A 75 0.89 8.80 -14.64
N THR A 76 0.26 8.31 -15.71
CA THR A 76 -0.94 8.93 -16.29
C THR A 76 -2.09 8.98 -15.29
N GLU A 77 -2.26 7.94 -14.48
CA GLU A 77 -3.32 7.86 -13.48
C GLU A 77 -3.00 8.71 -12.25
N LEU A 78 -1.74 8.70 -11.80
CA LEU A 78 -1.26 9.59 -10.74
C LEU A 78 -1.52 11.07 -11.09
N ASN A 79 -1.21 11.48 -12.32
CA ASN A 79 -1.48 12.84 -12.82
C ASN A 79 -2.98 13.13 -12.86
N LYS A 80 -3.80 12.16 -13.25
CA LYS A 80 -5.26 12.30 -13.25
C LYS A 80 -5.81 12.50 -11.84
N TRP A 81 -5.39 11.68 -10.88
CA TRP A 81 -5.78 11.80 -9.48
C TRP A 81 -5.33 13.12 -8.85
N ALA A 82 -4.13 13.59 -9.20
CA ALA A 82 -3.62 14.88 -8.71
C ALA A 82 -4.39 16.08 -9.28
N SER A 83 -4.83 16.01 -10.54
CA SER A 83 -5.47 17.14 -11.24
C SER A 83 -6.97 17.26 -11.01
N ASP A 84 -7.67 16.16 -10.72
CA ASP A 84 -9.12 16.18 -10.51
C ASP A 84 -9.55 16.60 -9.09
N GLY A 85 -8.59 16.76 -8.18
CA GLY A 85 -8.81 17.21 -6.80
C GLY A 85 -9.51 16.20 -5.89
N ARG A 86 -9.78 14.98 -6.37
CA ARG A 86 -10.46 13.94 -5.57
C ARG A 86 -9.51 13.15 -4.68
N VAL A 87 -8.22 13.20 -4.98
CA VAL A 87 -7.14 12.59 -4.20
C VAL A 87 -6.07 13.65 -3.97
N ARG A 88 -5.66 13.85 -2.72
CA ARG A 88 -4.44 14.60 -2.41
C ARG A 88 -3.26 13.69 -2.73
N VAL A 89 -2.51 13.99 -3.78
CA VAL A 89 -1.38 13.15 -4.22
C VAL A 89 -0.05 13.84 -3.87
N VAL A 90 0.81 13.13 -3.16
CA VAL A 90 2.21 13.48 -2.93
C VAL A 90 3.08 12.38 -3.53
N LEU A 91 4.00 12.78 -4.39
CA LEU A 91 4.97 11.89 -5.00
C LEU A 91 6.36 12.18 -4.46
N THR A 92 7.15 11.14 -4.19
CA THR A 92 8.54 11.29 -3.76
C THR A 92 9.50 10.37 -4.52
N VAL A 93 10.75 10.80 -4.64
CA VAL A 93 11.87 9.96 -5.09
C VAL A 93 12.98 9.93 -4.05
N ASP A 94 13.77 8.85 -4.02
CA ASP A 94 14.81 8.67 -3.01
C ASP A 94 15.92 9.75 -3.08
N LYS A 95 16.24 10.24 -4.28
CA LYS A 95 17.33 11.20 -4.53
C LYS A 95 16.89 12.23 -5.56
N GLU A 96 17.54 13.40 -5.53
CA GLU A 96 17.34 14.43 -6.54
C GLU A 96 17.49 13.87 -7.95
N HIS A 97 16.56 14.26 -8.82
CA HIS A 97 16.54 13.82 -10.21
C HIS A 97 16.22 15.02 -11.11
N PRO A 98 16.95 15.22 -12.22
CA PRO A 98 16.66 16.32 -13.15
C PRO A 98 15.20 16.30 -13.62
N GLY A 99 14.56 17.47 -13.60
CA GLY A 99 13.17 17.64 -14.01
C GLY A 99 12.12 17.08 -13.03
N TRP A 100 12.53 16.60 -11.85
CA TRP A 100 11.59 16.17 -10.83
C TRP A 100 11.05 17.36 -10.04
N ALA A 101 9.72 17.50 -10.01
CA ALA A 101 9.02 18.57 -9.29
C ALA A 101 8.35 18.11 -7.99
N GLY A 102 8.39 16.82 -7.68
CA GLY A 102 7.83 16.27 -6.44
C GLY A 102 8.79 16.34 -5.26
N ARG A 103 8.45 15.65 -4.18
CA ARG A 103 9.29 15.58 -2.97
C ARG A 103 10.54 14.74 -3.24
N VAL A 104 11.59 14.97 -2.46
CA VAL A 104 12.80 14.15 -2.45
C VAL A 104 13.01 13.65 -1.03
N GLY A 105 13.07 12.34 -0.86
CA GLY A 105 13.22 11.69 0.43
C GLY A 105 12.48 10.36 0.52
N LEU A 106 12.87 9.57 1.51
CA LEU A 106 12.23 8.29 1.79
C LEU A 106 10.78 8.51 2.26
N VAL A 107 9.88 7.62 1.82
CA VAL A 107 8.43 7.68 2.08
C VAL A 107 8.08 7.97 3.55
N PRO A 108 8.66 7.27 4.57
CA PRO A 108 8.31 7.54 5.97
C PRO A 108 8.68 8.96 6.43
N ASN A 109 9.77 9.53 5.91
CA ASN A 109 10.21 10.87 6.27
C ASN A 109 9.30 11.91 5.63
N VAL A 110 9.04 11.76 4.33
CA VAL A 110 8.12 12.64 3.59
C VAL A 110 6.71 12.59 4.20
N LEU A 111 6.25 11.43 4.65
CA LEU A 111 4.97 11.30 5.35
C LEU A 111 4.91 12.17 6.61
N LYS A 112 5.96 12.12 7.45
CA LYS A 112 6.05 12.94 8.66
C LYS A 112 6.13 14.43 8.36
N GLU A 113 6.89 14.80 7.33
CA GLU A 113 7.04 16.19 6.90
C GLU A 113 5.75 16.76 6.32
N GLU A 114 5.00 15.97 5.54
CA GLU A 114 3.66 16.38 5.09
C GLU A 114 2.71 16.55 6.28
N GLY A 115 2.85 15.72 7.32
CA GLY A 115 2.09 15.85 8.58
C GLY A 115 0.57 15.74 8.40
N HIS A 116 0.12 15.25 7.24
CA HIS A 116 -1.28 15.31 6.83
C HIS A 116 -1.99 13.99 7.09
N LEU A 117 -3.02 14.04 7.94
CA LEU A 117 -3.96 12.95 8.15
C LEU A 117 -5.39 13.48 7.96
N PRO A 118 -6.18 12.86 7.08
CA PRO A 118 -7.62 13.08 7.03
C PRO A 118 -8.30 12.90 8.40
N PRO A 119 -9.47 13.53 8.64
CA PRO A 119 -10.30 13.20 9.80
C PRO A 119 -10.69 11.72 9.82
N ASP A 120 -10.67 11.12 11.03
CA ASP A 120 -10.99 9.72 11.27
C ASP A 120 -10.30 8.75 10.28
N PRO A 121 -8.96 8.75 10.21
CA PRO A 121 -8.22 8.09 9.15
C PRO A 121 -8.06 6.59 9.38
N VAL A 122 -7.96 5.84 8.28
CA VAL A 122 -7.40 4.50 8.18
C VAL A 122 -6.26 4.52 7.15
N ALA A 123 -5.14 3.88 7.45
CA ALA A 123 -4.01 3.82 6.56
C ALA A 123 -3.91 2.47 5.84
N ALA A 124 -3.55 2.48 4.56
CA ALA A 124 -3.26 1.32 3.75
C ALA A 124 -1.84 1.46 3.19
N VAL A 125 -0.93 0.56 3.61
CA VAL A 125 0.50 0.64 3.32
C VAL A 125 0.97 -0.59 2.55
N CYS A 126 1.68 -0.38 1.45
CA CYS A 126 2.24 -1.49 0.67
C CYS A 126 3.55 -1.10 -0.03
N GLY A 127 4.55 -1.97 0.08
CA GLY A 127 5.83 -1.87 -0.61
C GLY A 127 6.92 -2.64 0.13
N PRO A 128 8.20 -2.26 0.01
CA PRO A 128 9.30 -2.98 0.64
C PRO A 128 9.12 -3.13 2.16
N PRO A 129 9.47 -4.27 2.78
CA PRO A 129 9.26 -4.51 4.21
C PRO A 129 9.83 -3.41 5.13
N VAL A 130 11.02 -2.90 4.80
CA VAL A 130 11.64 -1.80 5.53
C VAL A 130 10.82 -0.51 5.46
N MET A 131 10.23 -0.21 4.30
CA MET A 131 9.39 0.96 4.10
C MET A 131 8.06 0.80 4.87
N ILE A 132 7.45 -0.39 4.86
CA ILE A 132 6.24 -0.68 5.63
C ILE A 132 6.49 -0.42 7.13
N ARG A 133 7.57 -0.99 7.68
CA ARG A 133 7.92 -0.85 9.10
C ARG A 133 8.05 0.61 9.53
N TYR A 134 8.89 1.38 8.83
CA TYR A 134 9.12 2.78 9.18
C TYR A 134 7.90 3.67 8.89
N THR A 135 7.09 3.34 7.88
CA THR A 135 5.83 4.04 7.61
C THR A 135 4.82 3.78 8.72
N ALA A 136 4.68 2.54 9.18
CA ALA A 136 3.79 2.23 10.31
C ALA A 136 4.24 2.96 11.57
N GLN A 137 5.54 2.99 11.88
CA GLN A 137 6.10 3.77 12.99
C GLN A 137 5.80 5.27 12.86
N ALA A 138 5.99 5.85 11.66
CA ALA A 138 5.64 7.24 11.39
C ALA A 138 4.15 7.52 11.64
N LEU A 139 3.26 6.64 11.19
CA LEU A 139 1.81 6.77 11.41
C LEU A 139 1.43 6.67 12.90
N LEU A 140 2.10 5.79 13.66
CA LEU A 140 1.94 5.72 15.12
C LEU A 140 2.38 7.02 15.80
N GLU A 141 3.54 7.56 15.42
CA GLU A 141 4.05 8.86 15.90
C GLU A 141 3.10 10.02 15.58
N MET A 142 2.41 9.94 14.44
CA MET A 142 1.38 10.89 14.02
C MET A 142 0.01 10.65 14.69
N GLY A 143 -0.12 9.65 15.56
CA GLY A 143 -1.30 9.40 16.38
C GLY A 143 -2.33 8.43 15.79
N LEU A 144 -2.05 7.73 14.69
CA LEU A 144 -2.91 6.62 14.25
C LEU A 144 -2.74 5.43 15.20
N PRO A 145 -3.84 4.83 15.69
CA PRO A 145 -3.73 3.62 16.48
C PRO A 145 -3.39 2.40 15.58
N PRO A 146 -2.66 1.40 16.09
CA PRO A 146 -2.09 0.31 15.29
C PRO A 146 -3.14 -0.53 14.56
N GLU A 147 -4.35 -0.67 15.09
CA GLU A 147 -5.47 -1.38 14.45
C GLU A 147 -5.98 -0.68 13.17
N ARG A 148 -5.66 0.60 12.98
CA ARG A 148 -6.03 1.40 11.79
C ARG A 148 -4.91 1.54 10.77
N ILE A 149 -3.78 0.89 10.99
CA ILE A 149 -2.67 0.86 10.05
C ILE A 149 -2.69 -0.51 9.36
N LEU A 150 -3.26 -0.58 8.16
CA LEU A 150 -3.35 -1.80 7.38
C LEU A 150 -2.10 -1.92 6.49
N VAL A 151 -1.44 -3.07 6.55
CA VAL A 151 -0.23 -3.34 5.77
C VAL A 151 -0.42 -4.58 4.91
N SER A 152 0.07 -4.54 3.67
CA SER A 152 0.14 -5.71 2.79
C SER A 152 1.50 -6.39 2.94
N LEU A 153 1.52 -7.58 3.52
CA LEU A 153 2.75 -8.36 3.71
C LEU A 153 3.05 -9.25 2.51
N GLU A 154 4.33 -9.35 2.15
CA GLU A 154 4.83 -10.26 1.14
C GLU A 154 5.81 -11.26 1.77
N LEU A 155 5.53 -12.56 1.61
CA LEU A 155 6.41 -13.64 2.00
C LEU A 155 6.54 -14.66 0.87
N LYS A 156 7.49 -15.58 0.99
CA LYS A 156 7.68 -16.66 0.01
C LYS A 156 6.45 -17.58 0.00
N MET A 157 5.63 -17.48 -1.05
CA MET A 157 4.48 -18.35 -1.25
C MET A 157 4.84 -19.50 -2.20
N GLN A 158 4.21 -20.67 -1.98
CA GLN A 158 4.26 -21.80 -2.92
C GLN A 158 2.87 -22.36 -3.21
N CYS A 159 2.13 -22.80 -2.18
CA CYS A 159 0.82 -23.42 -2.40
C CYS A 159 -0.32 -22.40 -2.62
N GLY A 160 -0.23 -21.22 -1.98
CA GLY A 160 -1.28 -20.18 -1.97
C GLY A 160 -2.56 -20.54 -1.21
N ILE A 161 -2.60 -21.67 -0.49
CA ILE A 161 -3.81 -22.24 0.12
C ILE A 161 -3.59 -22.78 1.54
N GLY A 162 -2.61 -22.23 2.27
CA GLY A 162 -2.41 -22.55 3.69
C GLY A 162 -1.92 -23.98 4.00
N LYS A 163 -1.23 -24.64 3.05
CA LYS A 163 -0.75 -26.03 3.21
C LYS A 163 0.75 -26.20 3.41
N CYS A 164 1.56 -25.34 2.80
CA CYS A 164 3.00 -25.56 2.72
C CYS A 164 3.81 -24.73 3.71
N GLU A 165 3.15 -23.88 4.51
CA GLU A 165 3.76 -23.10 5.61
C GLU A 165 4.89 -22.12 5.24
N ARG A 166 5.30 -22.04 3.97
CA ARG A 166 6.36 -21.12 3.51
C ARG A 166 6.05 -19.63 3.72
N CYS A 167 4.77 -19.28 3.82
CA CYS A 167 4.31 -17.91 4.05
C CYS A 167 3.80 -17.69 5.48
N LEU A 168 4.32 -18.43 6.46
CA LEU A 168 3.97 -18.25 7.86
C LEU A 168 4.54 -16.93 8.42
N ILE A 169 3.72 -16.27 9.21
CA ILE A 169 4.10 -15.20 10.14
C ILE A 169 3.45 -15.52 11.49
N GLY A 170 4.28 -15.91 12.47
CA GLY A 170 3.77 -16.57 13.67
C GLY A 170 2.89 -17.79 13.31
N PRO A 171 1.68 -17.94 13.90
CA PRO A 171 0.75 -19.02 13.57
C PRO A 171 -0.12 -18.77 12.32
N LYS A 172 0.09 -17.67 11.59
CA LYS A 172 -0.78 -17.22 10.49
C LYS A 172 -0.16 -17.45 9.12
N HIS A 173 -0.98 -17.82 8.15
CA HIS A 173 -0.57 -17.97 6.75
C HIS A 173 -0.88 -16.71 5.96
N VAL A 174 0.13 -16.00 5.46
CA VAL A 174 -0.11 -14.78 4.66
C VAL A 174 -0.95 -15.02 3.40
N CYS A 175 -0.92 -16.23 2.81
CA CYS A 175 -1.73 -16.54 1.63
C CYS A 175 -3.23 -16.75 1.88
N THR A 176 -3.65 -17.00 3.13
CA THR A 176 -5.05 -17.29 3.48
C THR A 176 -5.60 -16.37 4.57
N ASP A 177 -4.79 -16.05 5.57
CA ASP A 177 -5.12 -15.10 6.64
C ASP A 177 -4.76 -13.65 6.27
N GLY A 178 -3.78 -13.47 5.37
CA GLY A 178 -3.38 -12.19 4.79
C GLY A 178 -3.80 -12.07 3.34
N PRO A 179 -3.15 -11.25 2.50
CA PRO A 179 -1.91 -10.54 2.77
C PRO A 179 -2.07 -9.26 3.59
N ILE A 180 -3.30 -8.76 3.73
CA ILE A 180 -3.57 -7.54 4.50
C ILE A 180 -3.74 -7.89 5.98
N PHE A 181 -3.00 -7.18 6.85
CA PHE A 181 -3.07 -7.27 8.30
C PHE A 181 -3.09 -5.87 8.91
N SER A 182 -3.74 -5.69 10.05
CA SER A 182 -3.50 -4.48 10.86
C SER A 182 -2.09 -4.53 11.48
N TRP A 183 -1.52 -3.37 11.78
CA TRP A 183 -0.22 -3.29 12.42
C TRP A 183 -0.26 -3.90 13.83
N GLU A 184 -1.40 -3.82 14.52
CA GLU A 184 -1.64 -4.52 15.77
C GLU A 184 -1.52 -6.06 15.62
N GLU A 185 -2.08 -6.63 14.54
CA GLU A 185 -1.89 -8.05 14.24
C GLU A 185 -0.40 -8.36 14.01
N VAL A 186 0.31 -7.52 13.24
CA VAL A 186 1.74 -7.72 12.95
C VAL A 186 2.58 -7.73 14.22
N LEU A 187 2.39 -6.76 15.12
CA LEU A 187 3.12 -6.66 16.39
C LEU A 187 2.91 -7.89 17.28
N ARG A 188 1.72 -8.50 17.25
CA ARG A 188 1.43 -9.75 17.97
C ARG A 188 2.06 -10.98 17.31
N LEU A 189 2.09 -11.03 15.98
CA LEU A 189 2.57 -12.18 15.20
C LEU A 189 4.10 -12.20 15.07
N SER A 190 4.75 -11.04 15.15
CA SER A 190 6.20 -10.89 15.05
C SER A 190 6.69 -9.74 15.93
N PRO A 191 6.87 -9.96 17.25
CA PRO A 191 7.24 -8.92 18.21
C PRO A 191 8.62 -8.25 17.97
N GLU A 192 9.44 -8.84 17.09
CA GLU A 192 10.79 -8.40 16.75
C GLU A 192 10.79 -7.31 15.64
N ILE A 193 9.65 -7.08 14.99
CA ILE A 193 9.42 -6.05 13.95
C ILE A 193 9.03 -4.72 14.59
#